data_AF-A0A8T5RVZ1-F1
#
_entry.id   AF-A0A8T5RVZ1-F1
#
_cell.length_a   1.000
_cell.length_b   1.000
_cell.length_c   1.000
_cell.angle_alpha   90.00
_cell.angle_beta   90.00
_cell.angle_gamma   90.00
#
_symmetry.space_group_name_H-M   'P 1'
#
loop_
_entity.id
_entity.type
_entity.pdbx_description
1 polymer ?
#
loop_
_entity_poly.entity_id
_entity_poly.type
_entity_poly.pdbx_seq_one_letter_code
_entity_poly.pdbx_strand_id
1 'polypeptide(L)' 'MKYEEIKTKIDYIVNNPIRRFKSEELKGIIERYHNNHPKSKEIFERMSRIIPGGVEHNLAFNHPFP' A
#
# COMPACT_ATOMS: atom_id res chain seq x y z
N MET A 1 16.99 10.76 24.07
CA MET A 1 17.97 10.68 22.96
C MET A 1 18.43 12.09 22.63
N LYS A 2 19.73 12.30 22.42
CA LYS A 2 20.26 13.60 22.00
C LYS A 2 19.88 13.85 20.52
N TYR A 3 19.68 15.11 20.14
CA TYR A 3 19.26 15.51 18.78
C TYR A 3 20.11 14.86 17.67
N GLU A 4 21.44 14.85 17.85
CA GLU A 4 22.38 14.26 16.89
C GLU A 4 22.19 12.75 16.69
N GLU A 5 21.79 12.02 17.74
CA GLU A 5 21.50 10.58 17.64
C GLU A 5 20.23 10.33 16.82
N ILE A 6 19.22 11.20 16.96
CA ILE A 6 17.98 11.11 16.17
C ILE A 6 18.29 11.38 14.69
N LYS A 7 19.03 12.46 14.41
CA LYS A 7 19.42 12.84 13.06
C LYS A 7 20.20 11.72 12.36
N THR A 8 21.21 11.16 13.04
CA THR A 8 22.02 10.04 12.50
C THR A 8 21.16 8.82 12.15
N LYS A 9 20.17 8.47 12.99
CA LYS A 9 19.27 7.34 12.71
C LYS A 9 18.35 7.61 11.52
N ILE A 10 17.84 8.84 11.38
CA ILE A 10 17.01 9.22 10.24
C ILE A 10 17.83 9.16 8.96
N ASP A 11 19.03 9.75 8.95
CA ASP A 11 19.94 9.73 7.80
C ASP A 11 20.26 8.28 7.39
N TYR A 12 20.49 7.40 8.36
CA TYR A 12 20.65 5.97 8.07
C TYR A 12 19.41 5.39 7.38
N ILE A 13 18.21 5.57 7.93
CA ILE A 13 16.96 5.01 7.37
C ILE A 13 16.72 5.53 5.94
N VAL A 14 16.86 6.84 5.72
CA VAL A 14 16.58 7.48 4.43
C VAL A 14 17.55 7.01 3.33
N ASN A 15 18.82 6.78 3.69
CA ASN A 15 19.83 6.32 2.74
C ASN A 15 19.86 4.79 2.55
N ASN A 16 19.07 4.03 3.33
CA ASN A 16 19.00 2.59 3.15
C ASN A 16 18.24 2.23 1.86
N PRO A 17 18.72 1.24 1.09
CA PRO A 17 17.98 0.77 -0.08
C PRO A 17 16.62 0.18 0.33
N ILE A 18 15.60 0.48 -0.45
CA ILE A 18 14.25 -0.08 -0.25
C ILE A 18 14.32 -1.60 -0.39
N ARG A 19 13.94 -2.31 0.67
CA ARG A 19 13.84 -3.77 0.64
C ARG A 19 12.56 -4.16 -0.10
N ARG A 20 12.69 -5.08 -1.05
CA ARG A 20 11.53 -5.66 -1.76
C ARG A 20 10.98 -6.84 -0.96
N PHE A 21 9.67 -7.04 -1.05
CA PHE A 21 9.05 -8.30 -0.63
C PHE A 21 9.52 -9.45 -1.52
N LYS A 22 9.57 -10.66 -0.96
CA LYS A 22 9.68 -11.86 -1.81
C LYS A 22 8.42 -11.97 -2.66
N SER A 23 8.59 -12.23 -3.95
CA SER A 23 7.48 -12.19 -4.91
C SER A 23 6.38 -13.19 -4.58
N GLU A 24 6.75 -14.37 -4.07
CA GLU A 24 5.82 -15.44 -3.70
C GLU A 24 5.00 -15.07 -2.46
N GLU A 25 5.65 -14.47 -1.45
CA GLU A 25 4.97 -13.99 -0.23
C GLU A 25 3.98 -12.87 -0.56
N LEU A 26 4.39 -11.91 -1.40
CA LEU A 26 3.52 -10.82 -1.85
C LEU A 26 2.31 -11.36 -2.63
N LYS A 27 2.54 -12.30 -3.55
CA LYS A 27 1.47 -12.94 -4.31
C LYS A 27 0.44 -13.60 -3.39
N GLY A 28 0.88 -14.37 -2.39
CA GLY A 28 -0.01 -15.01 -1.43
C GLY A 28 -0.82 -14.03 -0.57
N ILE A 29 -0.23 -12.87 -0.23
CA ILE A 29 -0.95 -11.79 0.47
C ILE A 29 -2.04 -11.20 -0.42
N ILE A 30 -1.72 -10.87 -1.67
CA ILE A 30 -2.67 -10.28 -2.63
C ILE A 30 -3.83 -11.24 -2.91
N GLU A 31 -3.54 -12.52 -3.17
CA GLU A 31 -4.57 -13.54 -3.42
C GLU A 31 -5.52 -13.69 -2.22
N ARG A 32 -4.98 -13.79 -1.00
CA ARG A 32 -5.80 -13.84 0.22
C ARG A 32 -6.66 -12.59 0.39
N TYR A 33 -6.11 -11.41 0.09
CA TYR A 33 -6.83 -10.15 0.19
C TYR A 33 -8.03 -10.11 -0.79
N HIS A 34 -7.83 -10.52 -2.04
CA HIS A 34 -8.90 -10.65 -3.03
C HIS A 34 -10.00 -11.62 -2.58
N ASN A 35 -9.62 -12.78 -2.06
CA ASN A 35 -10.56 -13.81 -1.62
C ASN A 35 -11.41 -13.36 -0.43
N ASN A 36 -10.84 -12.57 0.48
CA ASN A 36 -11.52 -12.13 1.69
C ASN A 36 -12.42 -10.91 1.47
N HIS A 37 -12.17 -10.09 0.43
CA HIS A 37 -12.87 -8.83 0.20
C HIS A 37 -13.54 -8.71 -1.18
N PRO A 38 -14.33 -9.70 -1.63
CA PRO A 38 -14.93 -9.68 -2.98
C PRO A 38 -15.91 -8.52 -3.18
N LYS A 39 -16.64 -8.13 -2.13
CA LYS A 39 -17.60 -7.01 -2.19
C LYS A 39 -16.90 -5.66 -2.36
N SER A 40 -15.81 -5.41 -1.63
CA SER A 40 -15.04 -4.18 -1.76
C SER A 40 -14.44 -4.05 -3.17
N LYS A 41 -13.95 -5.17 -3.73
CA LYS A 41 -13.48 -5.22 -5.12
C LYS A 41 -14.59 -4.82 -6.10
N GLU A 42 -15.78 -5.41 -5.99
CA GLU A 42 -16.90 -5.09 -6.88
C GLU A 42 -17.31 -3.61 -6.82
N ILE A 43 -17.36 -3.05 -5.60
CA ILE A 43 -17.66 -1.63 -5.40
C ILE A 43 -16.58 -0.76 -6.05
N PHE A 44 -15.30 -1.07 -5.81
CA PHE A 44 -14.17 -0.34 -6.40
C PHE A 44 -14.20 -0.41 -7.93
N GLU A 45 -14.47 -1.58 -8.53
CA GLU A 45 -14.60 -1.74 -9.98
C GLU A 45 -15.77 -0.95 -10.56
N ARG A 46 -16.91 -0.91 -9.85
CA ARG A 46 -18.05 -0.08 -10.25
C ARG A 46 -17.72 1.40 -10.17
N MET A 47 -17.10 1.86 -9.08
CA MET A 47 -16.73 3.26 -8.89
C MET A 47 -15.66 3.71 -9.87
N SER A 48 -14.70 2.85 -10.22
CA SER A 48 -13.64 3.17 -11.19
C SER A 48 -14.17 3.54 -12.58
N ARG A 49 -15.41 3.18 -12.92
CA ARG A 49 -16.07 3.55 -14.19
C ARG A 49 -16.63 4.97 -14.18
N ILE A 50 -16.84 5.56 -13.00
CA ILE A 50 -17.56 6.82 -12.81
C ILE A 50 -16.66 7.87 -12.17
N ILE A 51 -15.83 7.46 -11.22
CA ILE A 51 -14.90 8.29 -10.46
C ILE A 51 -13.48 7.98 -10.95
N PRO A 52 -12.71 8.96 -11.43
CA PRO A 52 -11.31 8.77 -11.78
C PRO A 52 -10.53 8.17 -10.60
N GLY A 53 -9.96 6.98 -10.81
CA GLY A 53 -9.23 6.26 -9.77
C GLY A 53 -10.11 5.48 -8.77
N GLY A 54 -11.43 5.47 -8.95
CA GLY A 54 -12.37 4.64 -8.16
C GLY A 54 -12.56 5.06 -6.71
N VAL A 55 -12.00 6.21 -6.30
CA VAL A 55 -12.08 6.76 -4.94
C VAL A 55 -12.27 8.28 -4.96
N GLU A 56 -12.96 8.81 -3.95
CA GLU A 56 -13.20 10.25 -3.81
C GLU A 56 -12.08 10.97 -3.05
N HIS A 57 -11.39 10.26 -2.15
CA HIS A 57 -10.33 10.82 -1.31
C HIS A 57 -8.95 10.33 -1.77
N ASN A 58 -8.02 11.28 -1.95
CA ASN A 58 -6.66 11.01 -2.42
C ASN A 58 -5.83 10.08 -1.51
N LEU A 59 -6.23 9.85 -0.25
CA LEU A 59 -5.55 8.93 0.66
C LEU A 59 -6.15 7.52 0.66
N ALA A 60 -7.23 7.31 -0.11
CA ALA A 60 -7.87 6.00 -0.22
C ALA A 60 -7.20 5.09 -1.26
N PHE A 61 -6.24 5.58 -2.05
CA PHE A 61 -5.54 4.75 -3.03
C PHE A 61 -4.66 3.70 -2.35
N ASN A 62 -5.13 2.45 -2.30
CA ASN A 62 -4.38 1.31 -1.77
C ASN A 62 -4.36 0.15 -2.76
N HIS A 63 -3.26 -0.60 -2.78
CA HIS A 63 -3.13 -1.83 -3.57
C HIS A 63 -3.55 -3.04 -2.72
N PRO A 64 -4.34 -4.00 -3.27
CA PRO A 64 -4.81 -4.07 -4.66
C PRO A 64 -6.08 -3.26 -4.95
N PHE A 65 -6.85 -2.92 -3.93
CA PHE A 65 -7.96 -1.96 -3.95
C PHE A 65 -8.16 -1.43 -2.51
N PRO A 66 -8.80 -0.26 -2.32
CA PRO A 66 -9.17 0.29 -1.01
C PRO A 66 -10.02 -0.63 -0.14
#